data_AF-A0A433DEK6-F1
#
_entry.id   AF-A0A433DEK6-F1
#
_cell.length_a   1.000
_cell.length_b   1.000
_cell.length_c   1.000
_cell.angle_alpha   90.00
_cell.angle_beta   90.00
_cell.angle_gamma   90.00
#
_symmetry.space_group_name_H-M   'P 1'
#
loop_
_entity.id
_entity.type
_entity.pdbx_description
1 polymer ?
#
loop_
_entity_poly.entity_id
_entity_poly.type
_entity_poly.pdbx_seq_one_letter_code
_entity_poly.pdbx_strand_id
1 'polypeptide(L)'
;DEQFLASPPSSSPPPPENTGNGQSSLESAASAYFEETDTSDWSYQGFLKALKPFCASSGRGSIEDRESLWRKNFRTCLKKLSEDTKQGPQNDLSSERQRVAKFLLKQKKSDTTFFWRNLDLKIELAEQ
;
A
#
# COMPACT_ATOMS: atom_id res chain seq x y z
N ASP A 1 -43.03 -32.33 32.07
CA ASP A 1 -42.83 -31.14 31.22
C ASP A 1 -42.30 -29.96 32.02
N GLU A 2 -40.98 -29.81 32.07
CA GLU A 2 -40.33 -28.56 32.49
C GLU A 2 -39.42 -28.12 31.35
N GLN A 3 -39.87 -27.11 30.61
CA GLN A 3 -39.20 -26.58 29.43
C GLN A 3 -38.04 -25.67 29.87
N PHE A 4 -36.82 -26.07 29.52
CA PHE A 4 -35.62 -25.24 29.58
C PHE A 4 -35.78 -24.02 28.66
N LEU A 5 -35.99 -22.83 29.23
CA LEU A 5 -35.85 -21.57 28.50
C LEU A 5 -34.36 -21.21 28.41
N ALA A 6 -33.68 -21.79 27.41
CA ALA A 6 -32.37 -21.32 27.00
C ALA A 6 -32.51 -19.96 26.30
N SER A 7 -31.88 -18.92 26.84
CA SER A 7 -31.76 -17.63 26.17
C SER A 7 -30.92 -17.79 24.89
N PRO A 8 -31.26 -17.12 23.78
CA PRO A 8 -30.41 -17.15 22.59
C PRO A 8 -29.09 -16.40 22.88
N PRO A 9 -27.95 -16.82 22.29
CA PRO A 9 -26.73 -16.05 22.39
C PRO A 9 -26.93 -14.71 21.67
N SER A 10 -26.70 -13.62 22.40
CA SER A 10 -26.64 -12.25 21.87
C SER A 10 -25.58 -12.21 20.77
N SER A 11 -26.00 -12.32 19.51
CA SER A 11 -25.16 -12.00 18.35
C SER A 11 -24.95 -10.50 18.34
N SER A 12 -23.95 -10.04 19.09
CA SER A 12 -23.32 -8.77 18.77
C SER A 12 -22.66 -8.93 17.40
N PRO A 13 -22.98 -8.08 16.40
CA PRO A 13 -22.15 -8.03 15.21
C PRO A 13 -20.71 -7.67 15.63
N PRO A 14 -19.68 -8.21 14.96
CA PRO A 14 -18.33 -7.70 15.19
C PRO A 14 -18.35 -6.18 14.95
N PRO A 15 -17.58 -5.39 15.73
CA PRO A 15 -17.47 -3.97 15.47
C PRO A 15 -17.07 -3.77 14.00
N PRO A 16 -17.61 -2.75 13.30
CA PRO A 16 -17.10 -2.44 11.98
C PRO A 16 -15.59 -2.25 12.12
N GLU A 17 -14.85 -3.06 11.38
CA GLU A 17 -13.40 -3.03 11.28
C GLU A 17 -13.01 -1.66 10.70
N ASN A 18 -12.99 -0.64 11.57
CA ASN A 18 -12.50 0.68 11.26
C ASN A 18 -10.97 0.61 11.31
N THR A 19 -10.38 -0.11 10.37
CA THR A 19 -8.94 -0.21 10.18
C THR A 19 -8.68 -0.48 8.70
N GLY A 20 -8.99 0.50 7.83
CA GLY A 20 -8.81 0.23 6.41
C GLY A 20 -8.83 1.41 5.45
N ASN A 21 -9.14 2.64 5.86
CA ASN A 21 -9.32 3.70 4.86
C ASN A 21 -8.01 4.20 4.23
N GLY A 22 -6.87 4.10 4.92
CA GLY A 22 -5.56 4.46 4.34
C GLY A 22 -4.93 3.37 3.49
N GLN A 23 -5.17 2.10 3.84
CA GLN A 23 -4.51 0.95 3.22
C GLN A 23 -5.14 0.60 1.87
N SER A 24 -6.46 0.73 1.75
CA SER A 24 -7.19 0.58 0.49
C SER A 24 -6.84 1.68 -0.52
N SER A 25 -6.62 2.91 -0.04
CA SER A 25 -6.27 4.06 -0.89
C SER A 25 -4.85 3.92 -1.45
N LEU A 26 -3.89 3.48 -0.63
CA LEU A 26 -2.52 3.22 -1.06
C LEU A 26 -2.44 2.09 -2.10
N GLU A 27 -3.18 1.00 -1.90
CA GLU A 27 -3.23 -0.13 -2.83
C GLU A 27 -3.91 0.24 -4.15
N SER A 28 -4.95 1.07 -4.10
CA SER A 28 -5.61 1.59 -5.30
C SER A 28 -4.67 2.49 -6.09
N ALA A 29 -3.94 3.39 -5.43
CA ALA A 29 -2.92 4.23 -6.07
C ALA A 29 -1.76 3.39 -6.65
N ALA A 30 -1.41 2.29 -5.98
CA ALA A 30 -0.41 1.34 -6.47
C ALA A 30 -0.84 0.70 -7.79
N SER A 31 -2.10 0.26 -7.91
CA SER A 31 -2.66 -0.26 -9.16
C SER A 31 -2.76 0.83 -10.23
N ALA A 32 -3.30 2.01 -9.88
CA ALA A 32 -3.49 3.13 -10.79
C ALA A 32 -2.18 3.56 -11.46
N TYR A 33 -1.07 3.55 -10.72
CA TYR A 33 0.26 3.81 -11.31
C TYR A 33 0.55 2.92 -12.52
N PHE A 34 0.28 1.61 -12.45
CA PHE A 34 0.53 0.69 -13.56
C PHE A 34 -0.56 0.74 -14.64
N GLU A 35 -1.72 1.34 -14.37
CA GLU A 35 -2.82 1.49 -15.33
C GLU A 35 -2.71 2.80 -16.12
N GLU A 36 -2.21 3.87 -15.49
CA GLU A 36 -2.14 5.22 -16.04
C GLU A 36 -0.74 5.59 -16.56
N THR A 37 0.30 4.87 -16.15
CA THR A 37 1.69 5.14 -16.58
C THR A 37 2.09 4.19 -17.71
N ASP A 38 2.75 4.72 -18.73
CA ASP A 38 3.34 3.91 -19.79
C ASP A 38 4.35 2.89 -19.24
N THR A 39 4.37 1.69 -19.81
CA THR A 39 5.23 0.58 -19.36
C THR A 39 6.72 0.92 -19.39
N SER A 40 7.15 1.82 -20.28
CA SER A 40 8.53 2.33 -20.35
C SER A 40 8.94 3.16 -19.14
N ASP A 41 7.98 3.78 -18.45
CA ASP A 41 8.23 4.67 -17.31
C ASP A 41 8.08 3.94 -15.97
N TRP A 42 7.71 2.65 -16.01
CA TRP A 42 7.58 1.82 -14.82
C TRP A 42 8.93 1.63 -14.11
N SER A 43 9.13 2.44 -13.08
CA SER A 43 10.33 2.43 -12.25
C SER A 43 9.97 2.44 -10.77
N TYR A 44 10.91 2.01 -9.93
CA TYR A 44 10.74 2.13 -8.48
C TYR A 44 10.55 3.58 -8.05
N GLN A 45 11.29 4.51 -8.67
CA GLN A 45 11.19 5.94 -8.36
C GLN A 45 9.86 6.54 -8.83
N GLY A 46 9.35 6.15 -10.00
CA GLY A 46 8.02 6.54 -10.47
C GLY A 46 6.92 6.07 -9.51
N PHE A 47 7.00 4.80 -9.11
CA PHE A 47 6.10 4.21 -8.11
C PHE A 47 6.12 5.00 -6.80
N LEU A 48 7.31 5.27 -6.24
CA LEU A 48 7.44 6.07 -5.02
C LEU A 48 6.82 7.47 -5.15
N LYS A 49 7.00 8.15 -6.30
CA LYS A 49 6.42 9.47 -6.55
C LYS A 49 4.89 9.43 -6.60
N ALA A 50 4.31 8.42 -7.26
CA ALA A 50 2.87 8.28 -7.39
C ALA A 50 2.19 8.05 -6.03
N LEU A 51 2.80 7.24 -5.16
CA LEU A 51 2.22 6.93 -3.86
C LEU A 51 2.66 7.91 -2.75
N LYS A 52 3.51 8.89 -3.07
CA LYS A 52 3.98 9.93 -2.16
C LYS A 52 2.87 10.66 -1.39
N PRO A 53 1.70 11.01 -1.98
CA PRO A 53 0.64 11.72 -1.24
C PRO A 53 0.11 10.95 -0.03
N PHE A 54 0.23 9.62 -0.05
CA PHE A 54 -0.25 8.74 1.02
C PHE A 54 0.77 8.55 2.16
N CYS A 55 1.96 9.13 2.04
CA CYS A 55 2.99 9.07 3.08
C CYS A 55 2.73 10.02 4.26
N ALA A 56 2.07 11.16 4.01
CA ALA A 56 1.86 12.21 5.01
C ALA A 56 0.96 11.77 6.17
N SER A 57 0.10 10.75 5.97
CA SER A 57 -0.89 10.33 6.96
C SER A 57 -0.33 9.44 8.09
N SER A 58 0.95 9.06 8.08
CA SER A 58 1.46 7.94 8.88
C SER A 58 2.11 8.28 10.24
N GLY A 59 2.08 9.55 10.69
CA GLY A 59 2.25 9.89 12.11
C GLY A 59 3.63 10.37 12.57
N ARG A 60 3.67 10.87 13.83
CA ARG A 60 4.85 11.42 14.51
C ARG A 60 5.89 10.33 14.82
N GLY A 61 7.17 10.67 14.67
CA GLY A 61 8.31 9.79 14.93
C GLY A 61 9.60 10.40 14.36
N SER A 62 10.73 9.72 14.51
CA SER A 62 11.97 10.14 13.85
C SER A 62 11.88 9.98 12.33
N ILE A 63 12.73 10.68 11.57
CA ILE A 63 12.84 10.49 10.12
C ILE A 63 13.09 9.02 9.76
N GLU A 64 13.93 8.31 10.53
CA GLU A 64 14.28 6.90 10.27
C GLU A 64 13.08 5.96 10.45
N ASP A 65 12.19 6.26 11.42
CA ASP A 65 10.97 5.50 11.65
C ASP A 65 9.97 5.71 10.51
N ARG A 66 9.77 6.97 10.09
CA ARG A 66 8.89 7.35 8.98
C ARG A 66 9.36 6.70 7.68
N GLU A 67 10.66 6.76 7.39
CA GLU A 67 11.27 6.10 6.24
C GLU A 67 11.05 4.59 6.25
N SER A 68 11.28 3.95 7.39
CA SER A 68 11.13 2.50 7.54
C SER A 68 9.69 2.07 7.30
N LEU A 69 8.74 2.85 7.82
CA LEU A 69 7.31 2.63 7.63
C LEU A 69 6.90 2.78 6.15
N TRP A 70 7.30 3.86 5.47
CA TRP A 70 6.99 4.05 4.05
C TRP A 70 7.61 2.95 3.20
N ARG A 71 8.87 2.61 3.43
CA ARG A 71 9.55 1.50 2.73
C ARG A 71 8.78 0.19 2.92
N LYS A 72 8.31 -0.10 4.13
CA LYS A 72 7.49 -1.29 4.42
C LYS A 72 6.16 -1.25 3.66
N ASN A 73 5.46 -0.12 3.67
CA ASN A 73 4.17 0.04 3.00
C ASN A 73 4.30 -0.17 1.48
N PHE A 74 5.27 0.48 0.86
CA PHE A 74 5.50 0.33 -0.59
C PHE A 74 5.90 -1.08 -1.00
N ARG A 75 6.76 -1.74 -0.22
CA ARG A 75 7.10 -3.15 -0.45
C ARG A 75 5.88 -4.06 -0.26
N THR A 76 5.00 -3.74 0.67
CA THR A 76 3.75 -4.49 0.87
C THR A 76 2.84 -4.34 -0.33
N CYS A 77 2.68 -3.14 -0.90
CA CYS A 77 1.90 -2.92 -2.12
C CYS A 77 2.47 -3.70 -3.31
N LEU A 78 3.79 -3.62 -3.54
CA LEU A 78 4.43 -4.38 -4.62
C LEU A 78 4.28 -5.89 -4.43
N LYS A 79 4.36 -6.38 -3.18
CA LYS A 79 4.14 -7.80 -2.87
C LYS A 79 2.71 -8.22 -3.21
N LYS A 80 1.72 -7.45 -2.77
CA LYS A 80 0.32 -7.68 -3.12
C LYS A 80 0.12 -7.68 -4.63
N LEU A 81 0.59 -6.67 -5.34
CA LEU A 81 0.49 -6.60 -6.81
C LEU A 81 1.19 -7.76 -7.52
N SER A 82 2.26 -8.32 -6.95
CA SER A 82 2.95 -9.48 -7.49
C SER A 82 2.24 -10.82 -7.26
N GLU A 83 1.37 -10.86 -6.25
CA GLU A 83 0.59 -12.02 -5.81
C GLU A 83 -0.88 -11.92 -6.25
N ASP A 84 -1.33 -10.74 -6.72
CA ASP A 84 -2.70 -10.45 -7.14
C ASP A 84 -3.00 -11.14 -8.48
N THR A 85 -3.17 -12.46 -8.40
CA THR A 85 -3.81 -13.32 -9.39
C THR A 85 -5.31 -13.30 -9.11
N LYS A 86 -5.98 -12.16 -9.34
CA LYS A 86 -7.44 -12.19 -9.38
C LYS A 86 -7.87 -13.10 -10.52
N GLN A 87 -8.77 -14.03 -10.20
CA GLN A 87 -9.31 -15.09 -11.04
C GLN A 87 -10.21 -14.55 -12.18
N GLY A 88 -9.71 -13.57 -12.95
CA GLY A 88 -10.32 -13.08 -14.18
C GLY A 88 -9.44 -13.41 -15.39
N PRO A 89 -9.87 -13.07 -16.61
CA PRO A 89 -9.04 -13.24 -17.80
C PRO A 89 -7.74 -12.46 -17.59
N GLN A 90 -6.61 -13.15 -17.49
CA GLN A 90 -5.31 -12.51 -17.50
C GLN A 90 -5.17 -11.76 -18.83
N ASN A 91 -5.20 -10.44 -18.79
CA ASN A 91 -4.75 -9.62 -19.89
C ASN A 91 -3.22 -9.42 -19.79
N ASP A 92 -2.58 -9.13 -20.91
CA ASP A 92 -1.12 -8.97 -21.00
C ASP A 92 -0.60 -7.89 -20.01
N LEU A 93 -1.42 -6.87 -19.75
CA LEU A 93 -1.11 -5.80 -18.79
C LEU A 93 -1.00 -6.32 -17.35
N SER A 94 -1.89 -7.23 -16.92
CA SER A 94 -1.85 -7.82 -15.57
C SER A 94 -0.58 -8.66 -15.35
N SER A 95 -0.17 -9.43 -16.38
CA SER A 95 1.03 -10.25 -16.37
C SER A 95 2.28 -9.39 -16.29
N GLU A 96 2.35 -8.33 -17.11
CA GLU A 96 3.50 -7.42 -17.11
C GLU A 96 3.58 -6.63 -15.80
N ARG A 97 2.45 -6.17 -15.26
CA ARG A 97 2.38 -5.54 -13.92
C ARG A 97 2.93 -6.45 -12.84
N GLN A 98 2.50 -7.72 -12.80
CA GLN A 98 3.02 -8.68 -11.83
C GLN A 98 4.52 -8.92 -12.00
N ARG A 99 4.99 -9.06 -13.25
CA ARG A 99 6.41 -9.25 -13.57
C ARG A 99 7.24 -8.07 -13.09
N VAL A 100 6.80 -6.85 -13.38
CA VAL A 100 7.52 -5.63 -12.99
C VAL A 100 7.43 -5.42 -11.49
N ALA A 101 6.29 -5.65 -10.84
CA ALA A 101 6.20 -5.60 -9.37
C ALA A 101 7.20 -6.57 -8.69
N LYS A 102 7.34 -7.80 -9.20
CA LYS A 102 8.36 -8.77 -8.75
C LYS A 102 9.78 -8.26 -8.97
N PHE A 103 10.04 -7.65 -10.12
CA PHE A 103 11.34 -7.06 -10.43
C PHE A 103 11.68 -5.91 -9.47
N LEU A 104 10.74 -4.99 -9.23
CA LEU A 104 10.89 -3.86 -8.32
C LEU A 104 11.11 -4.31 -6.86
N LEU A 105 10.46 -5.38 -6.40
CA LEU A 105 10.71 -5.96 -5.06
C LEU A 105 12.13 -6.49 -4.87
N LYS A 106 12.69 -7.07 -5.94
CA LYS A 106 14.03 -7.66 -5.97
C LYS A 106 15.13 -6.62 -6.09
N GLN A 107 14.82 -5.40 -6.54
CA GLN A 107 15.79 -4.31 -6.54
C GLN A 107 16.20 -3.99 -5.10
N LYS A 108 17.42 -4.40 -4.73
CA LYS A 108 17.91 -4.29 -3.35
C LYS A 108 18.34 -2.87 -2.97
N LYS A 109 18.58 -1.97 -3.92
CA LYS A 109 19.21 -0.67 -3.68
C LYS A 109 18.92 0.34 -4.79
N SER A 110 17.68 0.77 -4.94
CA SER A 110 17.46 2.09 -5.54
C SER A 110 17.91 3.12 -4.50
N ASP A 111 18.88 3.97 -4.84
CA ASP A 111 19.32 5.07 -3.97
C ASP A 111 18.17 6.08 -3.82
N THR A 112 17.27 5.74 -2.92
CA THR A 112 16.04 6.47 -2.62
C THR A 112 16.20 7.32 -1.38
N THR A 113 17.40 7.31 -0.78
CA THR A 113 17.78 8.12 0.37
C THR A 113 17.41 9.60 0.17
N PHE A 114 17.70 10.13 -1.03
CA PHE A 114 17.33 11.50 -1.38
C PHE A 114 15.80 11.70 -1.48
N PHE A 115 15.08 10.73 -2.03
CA PHE A 115 13.62 10.77 -2.10
C PHE A 115 13.00 10.85 -0.71
N TRP A 116 13.48 10.01 0.21
CA TRP A 116 13.00 9.93 1.57
C TRP A 116 13.23 11.20 2.38
N ARG A 117 14.45 11.74 2.36
CA ARG A 117 14.78 13.01 3.02
C ARG A 117 13.97 14.19 2.48
N ASN A 118 13.78 14.25 1.16
CA ASN A 118 12.99 15.31 0.53
C ASN A 118 11.49 15.17 0.81
N LEU A 119 10.99 13.95 0.96
CA LEU A 119 9.62 13.70 1.38
C LEU A 119 9.38 14.20 2.81
N ASP A 120 10.31 13.89 3.71
CA ASP A 120 10.28 14.27 5.10
C ASP A 120 10.25 15.79 5.29
N LEU A 121 11.18 16.50 4.64
CA LEU A 121 11.27 17.96 4.67
C LEU A 121 9.99 18.64 4.16
N LYS A 122 9.34 18.06 3.15
CA LYS A 122 8.07 18.58 2.60
C LYS A 122 6.89 18.36 3.53
N ILE A 123 6.90 17.27 4.31
CA ILE A 123 5.86 17.02 5.32
C ILE A 123 6.03 18.01 6.47
N GLU A 124 7.24 18.19 6.97
CA GLU A 124 7.52 19.15 8.05
C GLU A 124 7.16 20.59 7.68
N LEU A 125 7.44 21.02 6.44
CA LEU A 125 7.05 22.33 5.94
C LEU A 125 5.52 22.51 5.82
N ALA A 126 4.78 21.42 5.58
CA ALA A 126 3.33 21.45 5.44
C ALA A 126 2.59 21.43 6.80
N GLU A 127 3.29 21.07 7.88
CA GLU A 127 2.76 21.04 9.25
C GLU A 127 3.05 22.34 10.05
N GLN A 128 3.78 23.31 9.46
CA GLN A 128 4.00 24.66 9.99
C GLN A 128 2.95 25.66 9.49
#